data_AF-A0A9E3BLK4-F1
#
_entry.id   AF-A0A9E3BLK4-F1
#
_cell.length_a   1.000
_cell.length_b   1.000
_cell.length_c   1.000
_cell.angle_alpha   90.00
_cell.angle_beta   90.00
_cell.angle_gamma   90.00
#
_symmetry.space_group_name_H-M   'P 1'
#
loop_
_entity.id
_entity.type
_entity.pdbx_description
1 polymer ?
#
loop_
_entity_poly.entity_id
_entity_poly.type
_entity_poly.pdbx_seq_one_letter_code
_entity_poly.pdbx_strand_id
1 'polypeptide(L)'
;MVAALLLVILSPPFLILMTIICLDGSSPFYTHKRIGAGGKPFNCLKFRTMVPSADRMLGEMLASDSALAVEWAATRKLINDPRVTRMGRFLRKSSLDELPQLINVLRLEMSLVGP
;
A
#
# COMPACT_ATOMS: atom_id res chain seq x y z
N MET A 1 -0.03 -3.43 -24.27
CA MET A 1 1.23 -2.80 -24.73
C MET A 1 1.70 -1.68 -23.82
N VAL A 2 0.87 -0.68 -23.47
CA VAL A 2 1.26 0.46 -22.61
C VAL A 2 1.76 0.04 -21.22
N ALA A 3 1.06 -0.86 -20.52
CA ALA A 3 1.47 -1.32 -19.18
C ALA A 3 2.85 -2.00 -19.16
N ALA A 4 3.17 -2.78 -20.19
CA ALA A 4 4.47 -3.44 -20.30
C ALA A 4 5.61 -2.43 -20.54
N LEU A 5 5.37 -1.41 -21.38
CA LEU A 5 6.33 -0.33 -21.61
C LEU A 5 6.56 0.50 -20.33
N LEU A 6 5.49 0.84 -19.62
CA LEU A 6 5.56 1.53 -18.33
C LEU A 6 6.37 0.72 -17.31
N LEU A 7 6.18 -0.60 -17.25
CA LEU A 7 6.96 -1.45 -16.36
C LEU A 7 8.45 -1.48 -16.70
N VAL A 8 8.83 -1.49 -17.98
CA VAL A 8 10.24 -1.42 -18.37
C VAL A 8 10.85 -0.08 -17.95
N ILE A 9 10.18 1.03 -18.26
CA ILE A 9 10.65 2.39 -17.93
C ILE A 9 10.70 2.61 -16.41
N LEU A 10 9.71 2.10 -15.67
CA LEU A 10 9.62 2.22 -14.22
C LEU A 10 10.36 1.10 -13.48
N SER A 11 11.01 0.17 -14.17
CA SER A 11 11.72 -0.93 -13.51
C SER A 11 12.86 -0.47 -12.61
N PRO A 12 13.69 0.55 -12.96
CA PRO A 12 14.72 1.03 -12.05
C PRO A 12 14.17 1.63 -10.74
N PRO A 13 13.23 2.60 -10.74
CA PRO A 13 12.67 3.10 -9.49
C PRO A 13 11.88 2.02 -8.74
N PHE A 14 11.20 1.10 -9.42
CA PHE A 14 10.50 -0.01 -8.78
C PHE A 14 11.45 -0.88 -7.94
N LEU A 15 12.59 -1.29 -8.52
CA LEU A 15 13.58 -2.12 -7.83
C LEU A 15 14.27 -1.38 -6.68
N ILE A 16 14.57 -0.09 -6.85
CA ILE A 16 15.15 0.74 -5.80
C ILE A 16 14.19 0.83 -4.60
N LEU A 17 12.93 1.20 -4.85
CA LEU A 17 11.92 1.30 -3.79
C LEU A 17 11.68 -0.04 -3.11
N MET A 18 11.56 -1.13 -3.89
CA MET A 18 11.42 -2.48 -3.37
C MET A 18 12.57 -2.84 -2.42
N THR A 19 13.81 -2.55 -2.81
CA THR A 19 15.00 -2.84 -2.01
C THR A 19 14.98 -2.05 -0.70
N ILE A 20 14.70 -0.75 -0.76
CA ILE A 20 14.63 0.11 0.44
C ILE A 20 13.59 -0.41 1.44
N ILE A 21 12.41 -0.84 0.96
CA ILE A 21 11.34 -1.34 1.83
C ILE A 21 11.66 -2.74 2.38
N CYS A 22 12.40 -3.57 1.64
CA CYS A 22 12.89 -4.86 2.15
C CYS A 22 13.83 -4.67 3.34
N LEU A 23 14.65 -3.61 3.36
CA LEU A 23 15.58 -3.32 4.46
C LEU A 23 14.86 -3.03 5.78
N ASP A 24 13.58 -2.63 5.75
CA ASP A 24 12.73 -2.46 6.93
C ASP A 24 12.24 -3.81 7.54
N GLY A 25 12.72 -4.97 7.04
CA GLY A 25 12.63 -6.25 7.75
C GLY A 25 11.41 -7.13 7.45
N SER A 26 10.74 -6.96 6.30
CA SER A 26 9.68 -7.88 5.83
C SER A 26 9.37 -7.72 4.34
N SER A 27 8.41 -8.48 3.81
CA SER A 27 7.97 -8.40 2.41
C SER A 27 7.59 -6.97 2.00
N PRO A 28 8.16 -6.44 0.90
CA PRO A 28 7.94 -5.06 0.48
C PRO A 28 6.53 -4.84 -0.07
N PHE A 29 5.73 -5.90 -0.21
CA PHE A 29 4.39 -5.83 -0.74
C PHE A 29 3.34 -5.93 0.36
N TYR A 30 2.28 -5.15 0.19
CA TYR A 30 1.03 -5.24 0.92
C TYR A 30 -0.10 -5.50 -0.06
N THR A 31 -1.08 -6.32 0.32
CA THR A 31 -2.21 -6.67 -0.53
C THR A 31 -3.51 -6.25 0.13
N HIS A 32 -4.36 -5.54 -0.60
CA HIS A 32 -5.71 -5.18 -0.18
C HIS A 32 -6.73 -5.90 -1.06
N LYS A 33 -7.62 -6.69 -0.46
CA LYS A 33 -8.74 -7.29 -1.22
C LYS A 33 -9.65 -6.18 -1.77
N ARG A 34 -9.89 -6.20 -3.07
CA ARG A 34 -10.79 -5.29 -3.80
C ARG A 34 -11.72 -6.08 -4.70
N ILE A 35 -12.84 -5.49 -5.09
CA ILE A 35 -13.76 -6.07 -6.06
C ILE A 35 -13.39 -5.52 -7.44
N GLY A 36 -13.09 -6.41 -8.38
CA GLY A 36 -12.78 -6.09 -9.76
C GLY A 36 -13.98 -6.27 -10.68
N ALA A 37 -13.71 -6.36 -11.98
CA ALA A 37 -14.73 -6.52 -13.01
C ALA A 37 -15.58 -7.79 -12.79
N GLY A 38 -16.90 -7.66 -12.96
CA GLY A 38 -17.83 -8.77 -12.78
C GLY A 38 -17.98 -9.25 -11.32
N GLY A 39 -17.67 -8.40 -10.33
CA GLY A 39 -17.85 -8.72 -8.91
C GLY A 39 -16.78 -9.65 -8.33
N LYS A 40 -15.74 -9.98 -9.10
CA LYS A 40 -14.70 -10.93 -8.67
C LYS A 40 -13.71 -10.25 -7.72
N PRO A 41 -13.45 -10.80 -6.52
CA PRO A 41 -12.44 -10.25 -5.63
C PRO A 41 -11.03 -10.53 -6.16
N PHE A 42 -10.12 -9.57 -5.98
CA PHE A 42 -8.69 -9.72 -6.27
C PHE A 42 -7.82 -9.03 -5.23
N ASN A 43 -6.53 -9.37 -5.20
CA ASN A 43 -5.55 -8.77 -4.29
C ASN A 43 -4.87 -7.57 -4.96
N CYS A 44 -5.33 -6.37 -4.65
CA CYS A 44 -4.72 -5.12 -5.11
C CYS A 44 -3.34 -4.94 -4.45
N LEU A 45 -2.29 -4.99 -5.25
CA LEU A 45 -0.91 -4.94 -4.81
C LEU A 45 -0.46 -3.50 -4.56
N LYS A 46 0.24 -3.28 -3.46
CA LYS A 46 0.90 -2.02 -3.12
C LYS A 46 2.26 -2.29 -2.51
N PHE A 47 3.12 -1.28 -2.50
CA PHE A 47 4.27 -1.30 -1.63
C PHE A 47 3.84 -1.11 -0.18
N ARG A 48 4.52 -1.81 0.73
CA ARG A 48 4.30 -1.72 2.17
C ARG A 48 4.77 -0.36 2.65
N THR A 49 3.83 0.46 3.15
CA THR A 49 4.14 1.78 3.69
C THR A 49 4.11 1.82 5.22
N MET A 50 3.74 0.71 5.85
CA MET A 50 3.64 0.59 7.31
C MET A 50 4.72 -0.35 7.86
N VAL A 51 5.05 -0.19 9.13
CA VAL A 51 5.93 -1.10 9.87
C VAL A 51 5.35 -2.53 9.88
N PRO A 52 6.20 -3.55 10.00
CA PRO A 52 5.73 -4.90 10.31
C PRO A 52 4.84 -4.87 11.57
N SER A 53 3.78 -5.69 11.60
CA SER A 53 2.86 -5.76 12.75
C SER A 53 2.05 -4.48 13.04
N ALA A 54 1.84 -3.62 12.03
CA ALA A 54 1.04 -2.39 12.16
C ALA A 54 -0.38 -2.63 12.72
N ASP A 55 -1.00 -3.77 12.44
CA ASP A 55 -2.33 -4.11 12.98
C ASP A 55 -2.30 -4.35 14.50
N ARG A 56 -1.25 -5.01 14.98
CA ARG A 56 -1.04 -5.21 16.43
C ARG A 56 -0.80 -3.88 17.11
N MET A 57 0.10 -3.05 16.56
CA MET A 57 0.39 -1.72 17.09
C MET A 57 -0.86 -0.85 17.14
N LEU A 58 -1.73 -0.92 16.12
CA LEU A 58 -3.01 -0.22 16.15
C LEU A 58 -3.88 -0.70 17.31
N GLY A 59 -4.04 -2.02 17.48
CA GLY A 59 -4.85 -2.57 18.58
C GLY A 59 -4.37 -2.08 19.95
N GLU A 60 -3.06 -2.09 20.17
CA GLU A 60 -2.44 -1.58 21.41
C GLU A 60 -2.71 -0.08 21.59
N MET A 61 -2.54 0.73 20.55
CA MET A 61 -2.77 2.18 20.58
C MET A 61 -4.24 2.53 20.89
N LEU A 62 -5.20 1.87 20.23
CA LEU A 62 -6.62 2.13 20.44
C LEU A 62 -7.09 1.65 21.82
N ALA A 63 -6.45 0.63 22.39
CA ALA A 63 -6.73 0.17 23.75
C ALA A 63 -6.14 1.12 24.82
N SER A 64 -5.00 1.75 24.53
CA SER A 64 -4.32 2.65 25.47
C SER A 64 -4.81 4.10 25.44
N ASP A 65 -5.44 4.54 24.34
CA ASP A 65 -5.83 5.94 24.15
C ASP A 65 -7.24 6.06 23.55
N SER A 66 -8.19 6.54 24.36
CA SER A 66 -9.57 6.72 23.96
C SER A 66 -9.77 7.79 22.88
N ALA A 67 -8.91 8.80 22.82
CA ALA A 67 -9.00 9.84 21.78
C ALA A 67 -8.63 9.25 20.41
N LEU A 68 -7.57 8.43 20.35
CA LEU A 68 -7.21 7.69 19.14
C LEU A 68 -8.30 6.70 18.73
N ALA A 69 -8.97 6.05 19.69
CA ALA A 69 -10.11 5.18 19.43
C ALA A 69 -11.28 5.92 18.76
N VAL A 70 -11.63 7.11 19.26
CA VAL A 70 -12.69 7.96 18.69
C VAL A 70 -12.31 8.44 17.29
N GLU A 71 -11.09 8.91 17.09
CA GLU A 71 -10.58 9.35 15.79
C GLU A 71 -10.62 8.22 14.74
N TRP A 72 -10.14 7.04 15.14
CA TRP A 72 -10.14 5.85 14.30
C TRP A 72 -11.55 5.36 13.98
N ALA A 73 -12.48 5.41 14.94
CA ALA A 73 -13.88 5.06 14.71
C ALA A 73 -14.55 5.99 13.69
N ALA A 74 -14.24 7.29 13.75
CA ALA A 74 -14.82 8.29 12.85
C ALA A 74 -14.28 8.21 11.42
N THR A 75 -12.96 7.98 11.25
CA THR A 75 -12.31 8.18 9.93
C THR A 75 -11.57 6.96 9.39
N ARG A 76 -11.37 5.93 10.22
CA ARG A 76 -10.47 4.79 9.94
C ARG A 76 -9.06 5.23 9.56
N LYS A 77 -8.64 6.40 10.03
CA LYS A 77 -7.31 7.00 9.82
C LYS A 77 -6.87 7.65 11.14
N LEU A 78 -5.55 7.71 11.34
CA LEU A 78 -4.93 8.53 12.38
C LEU A 78 -4.17 9.65 11.67
N ILE A 79 -4.31 10.89 12.14
CA ILE A 79 -3.62 12.07 11.58
C ILE A 79 -2.11 11.87 11.70
N ASN A 80 -1.64 11.51 12.89
CA ASN A 80 -0.23 11.23 13.18
C ASN A 80 -0.03 9.74 13.42
N ASP A 81 -0.07 8.95 12.35
CA ASP A 81 0.03 7.50 12.43
C ASP A 81 1.50 7.04 12.55
N PRO A 82 1.96 6.58 13.74
CA PRO A 82 3.34 6.13 13.94
C PRO A 82 3.62 4.81 13.23
N ARG A 83 2.58 4.09 12.77
CA ARG A 83 2.74 2.84 12.01
C ARG A 83 3.28 3.10 10.62
N VAL A 84 3.16 4.32 10.08
CA VAL A 84 3.63 4.66 8.74
C VAL A 84 5.12 5.01 8.80
N THR A 85 5.94 4.31 8.02
CA THR A 85 7.39 4.55 7.99
C THR A 85 7.71 5.89 7.32
N ARG A 86 8.94 6.41 7.51
CA ARG A 86 9.38 7.65 6.82
C ARG A 86 9.29 7.49 5.30
N MET A 87 9.78 6.36 4.78
CA MET A 87 9.64 6.00 3.36
C MET A 87 8.18 5.81 2.97
N GLY A 88 7.38 5.16 3.82
CA GLY A 88 5.94 5.00 3.60
C GLY A 88 5.18 6.31 3.46
N ARG A 89 5.54 7.35 4.24
CA ARG A 89 4.97 8.70 4.09
C ARG A 89 5.32 9.31 2.73
N PHE A 90 6.57 9.18 2.29
CA PHE A 90 7.00 9.63 0.97
C PHE A 90 6.20 8.92 -0.14
N LEU A 91 6.16 7.57 -0.10
CA LEU A 91 5.46 6.75 -1.09
C LEU A 91 3.98 7.14 -1.24
N ARG A 92 3.27 7.35 -0.12
CA ARG A 92 1.86 7.76 -0.13
C ARG A 92 1.66 9.17 -0.70
N LYS A 93 2.58 10.09 -0.41
CA LYS A 93 2.50 11.48 -0.89
C LYS A 93 2.70 11.57 -2.40
N SER A 94 3.55 10.70 -2.94
CA SER A 94 3.86 10.63 -4.38
C SER A 94 3.07 9.56 -5.14
N SER A 95 2.14 8.87 -4.48
CA SER A 95 1.41 7.70 -5.00
C SER A 95 2.29 6.56 -5.53
N LEU A 96 3.58 6.54 -5.15
CA LEU A 96 4.51 5.51 -5.58
C LEU A 96 4.23 4.18 -4.89
N ASP A 97 3.47 4.17 -3.79
CA ASP A 97 3.00 2.93 -3.15
C ASP A 97 2.13 2.08 -4.08
N GLU A 98 1.54 2.68 -5.12
CA GLU A 98 0.65 2.02 -6.05
C GLU A 98 1.34 1.42 -7.27
N LEU A 99 2.65 1.64 -7.44
CA LEU A 99 3.41 1.07 -8.57
C LEU A 99 3.20 -0.45 -8.77
N PRO A 100 3.12 -1.29 -7.71
CA PRO A 100 2.83 -2.72 -7.87
C PRO A 100 1.48 -3.05 -8.52
N GLN A 101 0.53 -2.11 -8.56
CA GLN A 101 -0.75 -2.28 -9.26
C GLN A 101 -0.57 -2.47 -10.77
N LEU A 102 0.56 -2.04 -11.36
CA LEU A 102 0.88 -2.35 -12.76
C LEU A 102 0.91 -3.87 -13.01
N ILE A 103 1.28 -4.68 -12.02
CA ILE A 103 1.23 -6.14 -12.10
C ILE A 103 -0.22 -6.63 -12.14
N ASN A 104 -1.11 -6.04 -11.35
CA ASN A 104 -2.55 -6.36 -11.40
C ASN A 104 -3.15 -5.98 -12.78
N VAL A 105 -2.69 -4.87 -13.38
CA VAL A 105 -3.09 -4.49 -14.76
C VAL A 105 -2.62 -5.52 -15.78
N LEU A 106 -1.38 -6.00 -15.67
CA LEU A 106 -0.89 -7.09 -16.52
C LEU A 106 -1.67 -8.40 -16.33
N ARG A 107 -2.13 -8.68 -15.11
CA ARG A 107 -2.97 -9.84 -14.78
C ARG A 107 -4.43 -9.69 -15.21
N LEU A 108 -4.81 -8.57 -15.82
CA LEU A 108 -6.18 -8.24 -16.21
C LEU A 108 -7.15 -8.19 -15.01
N GLU A 109 -6.62 -7.98 -13.80
CA GLU A 109 -7.41 -7.83 -12.58
C GLU A 109 -7.95 -6.39 -12.43
N MET A 110 -7.26 -5.41 -13.04
CA MET A 110 -7.65 -3.99 -13.04
C MET A 110 -7.20 -3.27 -14.33
N SER A 111 -7.72 -2.06 -14.57
CA SER A 111 -7.28 -1.17 -15.67
C SER A 111 -6.33 -0.08 -15.16
N LEU A 112 -5.43 0.39 -16.02
CA LEU A 112 -4.54 1.54 -15.78
C LEU A 112 -5.31 2.84 -15.57
N VAL A 113 -6.39 2.99 -16.34
CA VAL A 113 -7.36 4.09 -16.26
C VAL A 113 -8.73 3.46 -16.49
N GLY A 114 -9.65 3.64 -15.55
CA GLY A 114 -11.01 3.10 -15.66
C GLY A 114 -11.92 3.67 -14.56
N PRO A 115 -13.25 3.60 -14.73
CA PRO A 115 -14.20 3.90 -13.66
C PRO A 115 -14.15 2.85 -12.55
#